data_AF-A0A2P8KDQ3-F1
#
_entry.id   AF-A0A2P8KDQ3-F1
#
_cell.length_a   1.000
_cell.length_b   1.000
_cell.length_c   1.000
_cell.angle_alpha   90.00
_cell.angle_beta   90.00
_cell.angle_gamma   90.00
#
_symmetry.space_group_name_H-M   'P 1'
#
loop_
_entity.id
_entity.type
_entity.pdbx_description
1 polymer ?
#
loop_
_entity_poly.entity_id
_entity_poly.type
_entity_poly.pdbx_seq_one_letter_code
_entity_poly.pdbx_strand_id
1 'polypeptide(L)'
;MPATPEELKRLLDAFEEAHAPVARAMADLLIRGNVILEEHRMLEGPIGDAFEAFVFRVLDDNAIQKEAFAKTLVALDRLRETVDQLDQLPP
;
A
#
# COMPACT_ATOMS: atom_id res chain seq x y z
N MET A 1 8.98 -20.15 16.08
CA MET A 1 9.86 -18.98 15.98
C MET A 1 9.16 -17.91 15.15
N PRO A 2 8.45 -16.97 15.80
CA PRO A 2 7.97 -15.75 15.16
C PRO A 2 9.16 -14.97 14.58
N ALA A 3 8.93 -14.14 13.56
CA ALA A 3 10.00 -13.27 13.06
C ALA A 3 10.56 -12.42 14.20
N THR A 4 11.88 -12.27 14.18
CA THR A 4 12.53 -11.33 15.07
C THR A 4 12.14 -9.89 14.68
N PRO A 5 12.03 -8.96 15.65
CA PRO A 5 11.79 -7.54 15.35
C PRO A 5 12.79 -6.95 14.35
N GLU A 6 14.01 -7.50 14.29
CA GLU A 6 15.05 -7.11 13.34
C GLU A 6 14.76 -7.56 11.90
N GLU A 7 14.17 -8.74 11.71
CA GLU A 7 13.76 -9.23 10.39
C GLU A 7 12.59 -8.41 9.83
N LEU A 8 11.61 -8.10 10.68
CA LEU A 8 10.49 -7.21 10.33
C LEU A 8 11.00 -5.82 9.91
N LYS A 9 11.94 -5.26 10.68
CA LYS A 9 12.56 -3.98 10.35
C LYS A 9 13.29 -4.01 9.00
N ARG A 10 14.06 -5.05 8.72
CA ARG A 10 14.77 -5.18 7.43
C ARG A 10 13.81 -5.27 6.24
N LEU A 11 12.68 -5.97 6.39
CA LEU A 11 11.66 -6.06 5.35
C LEU A 11 11.00 -4.71 5.08
N LEU A 12 10.69 -3.96 6.13
CA LEU A 12 10.16 -2.60 6.03
C LEU A 12 11.18 -1.67 5.35
N ASP A 13 12.41 -1.62 5.86
CA ASP A 13 13.48 -0.76 5.32
C ASP A 13 13.72 -1.05 3.83
N ALA A 14 13.76 -2.32 3.43
CA ALA A 14 13.92 -2.71 2.03
C ALA A 14 12.76 -2.22 1.13
N PHE A 15 11.52 -2.28 1.62
CA PHE A 15 10.38 -1.71 0.92
C PHE A 15 10.46 -0.18 0.83
N GLU A 16 10.88 0.49 1.91
CA GLU A 16 11.00 1.94 1.94
C GLU A 16 12.06 2.48 0.98
N GLU A 17 13.18 1.77 0.84
CA GLU A 17 14.27 2.10 -0.07
C GLU A 17 13.92 1.83 -1.54
N ALA A 18 13.17 0.76 -1.81
CA ALA A 18 12.81 0.35 -3.16
C ALA A 18 11.71 1.20 -3.80
N HIS A 19 10.90 1.89 -3.00
CA HIS A 19 9.70 2.59 -3.48
C HIS A 19 9.67 4.07 -3.02
N ALA A 20 9.41 4.97 -3.97
CA ALA A 20 9.34 6.40 -3.71
C ALA A 20 8.34 6.72 -2.58
N PRO A 21 8.65 7.64 -1.63
CA PRO A 21 7.79 7.94 -0.50
C PRO A 21 6.35 8.29 -0.88
N VAL A 22 6.16 9.07 -1.95
CA VAL A 22 4.82 9.43 -2.45
C VAL A 22 4.08 8.21 -3.00
N ALA A 23 4.75 7.31 -3.73
CA ALA A 23 4.13 6.06 -4.19
C ALA A 23 3.66 5.19 -3.01
N ARG A 24 4.48 5.09 -1.96
CA ARG A 24 4.15 4.34 -0.75
C ARG A 24 2.95 4.93 -0.02
N ALA A 25 2.94 6.25 0.17
CA ALA A 25 1.83 6.95 0.81
C ALA A 25 0.52 6.80 0.02
N MET A 26 0.56 6.95 -1.30
CA MET A 26 -0.61 6.77 -2.15
C MET A 26 -1.10 5.32 -2.21
N ALA A 27 -0.20 4.34 -2.12
CA ALA A 27 -0.58 2.93 -2.07
C ALA A 27 -1.31 2.59 -0.77
N ASP A 28 -0.80 3.04 0.39
CA ASP A 28 -1.49 2.84 1.67
C ASP A 28 -2.84 3.58 1.72
N LEU A 29 -2.88 4.81 1.20
CA LEU A 29 -4.11 5.59 1.11
C LEU A 29 -5.15 4.90 0.23
N LEU A 30 -4.77 4.42 -0.96
CA LEU A 30 -5.68 3.75 -1.89
C LEU A 30 -6.30 2.50 -1.24
N ILE A 31 -5.50 1.66 -0.59
CA ILE A 31 -6.01 0.44 0.05
C ILE A 31 -6.99 0.78 1.18
N ARG A 32 -6.60 1.68 2.10
CA ARG A 32 -7.46 2.06 3.23
C ARG A 32 -8.72 2.80 2.76
N GLY A 33 -8.57 3.70 1.81
CA GLY A 33 -9.67 4.46 1.23
C GLY A 33 -10.69 3.56 0.55
N ASN A 34 -10.23 2.56 -0.21
CA ASN A 34 -11.13 1.59 -0.85
C ASN A 34 -11.96 0.82 0.18
N VAL A 35 -11.36 0.35 1.28
CA VAL A 35 -12.09 -0.33 2.36
C VAL A 35 -13.19 0.58 2.95
N ILE A 36 -12.84 1.81 3.30
CA ILE A 36 -13.79 2.78 3.87
C ILE A 36 -14.93 3.05 2.88
N LEU A 37 -14.60 3.30 1.61
CA LEU A 37 -15.60 3.59 0.59
C LEU A 37 -16.49 2.38 0.33
N GLU A 38 -15.95 1.16 0.37
CA GLU A 38 -16.73 -0.08 0.22
C GLU A 38 -17.70 -0.26 1.38
N GLU A 39 -17.24 -0.11 2.63
CA GLU A 39 -18.05 -0.19 3.85
C GLU A 39 -19.25 0.76 3.81
N HIS A 40 -19.08 1.94 3.21
CA HIS A 40 -20.11 2.96 3.07
C HIS A 40 -20.87 2.91 1.73
N ARG A 41 -20.62 1.92 0.86
CA ARG A 41 -21.22 1.78 -0.48
C ARG A 41 -21.02 3.01 -1.38
N MET A 42 -19.86 3.65 -1.23
CA MET A 42 -19.44 4.83 -1.99
C MET A 42 -18.27 4.53 -2.94
N LEU A 43 -17.72 3.30 -2.89
CA LEU A 43 -16.63 2.87 -3.77
C LEU A 43 -17.06 2.89 -5.24
N GLU A 44 -18.24 2.37 -5.53
CA GLU A 44 -18.82 2.45 -6.87
C GLU A 44 -19.58 3.78 -7.00
N GLY A 45 -19.16 4.62 -7.95
CA GLY A 45 -19.81 5.89 -8.27
C GLY A 45 -18.92 7.11 -8.07
N PRO A 46 -19.51 8.33 -8.11
CA PRO A 46 -18.74 9.56 -8.26
C PRO A 46 -17.72 9.85 -7.17
N ILE A 47 -17.95 9.34 -5.95
CA ILE A 47 -17.03 9.54 -4.82
C ILE A 47 -15.79 8.64 -4.99
N GLY A 48 -15.98 7.36 -5.30
CA GLY A 48 -14.88 6.45 -5.61
C GLY A 48 -14.08 6.89 -6.83
N ASP A 49 -14.74 7.31 -7.91
CA ASP A 49 -14.09 7.83 -9.11
C ASP A 49 -13.22 9.07 -8.79
N ALA A 50 -13.73 9.98 -7.96
CA ALA A 50 -13.00 11.17 -7.55
C ALA A 50 -11.82 10.84 -6.65
N PHE A 51 -11.96 9.84 -5.78
CA PHE A 51 -10.87 9.34 -4.92
C PHE A 51 -9.74 8.70 -5.75
N GLU A 52 -10.08 7.83 -6.70
CA GLU A 52 -9.10 7.22 -7.59
C GLU A 52 -8.40 8.28 -8.46
N ALA A 53 -9.17 9.23 -9.02
CA ALA A 53 -8.62 10.33 -9.80
C ALA A 53 -7.67 11.21 -8.97
N PHE A 54 -7.97 11.44 -7.69
CA PHE A 54 -7.08 12.15 -6.77
C PHE A 54 -5.75 11.40 -6.60
N VAL A 55 -5.78 10.08 -6.38
CA VAL A 55 -4.57 9.26 -6.24
C VAL A 55 -3.71 9.35 -7.50
N PHE A 56 -4.30 9.14 -8.68
CA PHE A 56 -3.55 9.20 -9.94
C PHE A 56 -2.99 10.58 -10.25
N ARG A 57 -3.73 11.65 -9.91
CA ARG A 57 -3.24 13.01 -10.07
C ARG A 57 -2.00 13.27 -9.21
N VAL A 58 -2.00 12.86 -7.94
CA VAL A 58 -0.84 13.04 -7.06
C VAL A 58 0.38 12.26 -7.58
N LEU A 59 0.17 11.07 -8.13
CA LEU A 59 1.24 10.30 -8.76
C LEU A 59 1.83 11.02 -9.98
N ASP A 60 0.98 11.57 -10.85
CA ASP A 60 1.39 12.32 -12.04
C ASP A 60 2.14 13.61 -11.68
N ASP A 61 1.62 14.37 -10.70
CA ASP A 61 2.26 15.60 -10.17
C ASP A 61 3.66 15.33 -9.61
N ASN A 62 3.96 14.07 -9.23
CA ASN A 62 5.26 13.62 -8.71
C ASN A 62 6.05 12.78 -9.72
N ALA A 63 5.66 12.76 -10.99
CA ALA A 63 6.29 12.00 -12.08
C ALA A 63 6.42 10.49 -11.79
N ILE A 64 5.48 9.93 -11.03
CA ILE A 64 5.44 8.50 -10.70
C ILE A 64 4.63 7.77 -11.77
N GLN A 65 5.30 6.91 -12.52
CA GLN A 65 4.67 6.09 -13.55
C GLN A 65 3.70 5.07 -12.94
N LYS A 66 2.62 4.77 -13.67
CA LYS A 66 1.60 3.79 -13.25
C LYS A 66 2.20 2.42 -12.97
N GLU A 67 3.18 1.99 -13.76
CA GLU A 67 3.88 0.71 -13.59
C GLU A 67 4.71 0.69 -12.29
N ALA A 68 5.34 1.81 -11.95
CA ALA A 68 6.08 1.94 -10.69
C ALA A 68 5.11 1.92 -9.49
N PHE A 69 3.97 2.61 -9.61
CA PHE A 69 2.93 2.58 -8.59
C PHE A 69 2.32 1.19 -8.41
N ALA A 70 2.00 0.49 -9.49
CA ALA A 70 1.49 -0.88 -9.45
C ALA A 70 2.46 -1.84 -8.76
N LYS A 71 3.78 -1.70 -9.03
CA LYS A 71 4.81 -2.46 -8.30
C LYS A 71 4.79 -2.15 -6.80
N THR A 72 4.62 -0.89 -6.43
CA THR A 72 4.50 -0.47 -5.02
C THR A 72 3.27 -1.09 -4.34
N LEU A 73 2.11 -1.12 -5.01
CA LEU A 73 0.90 -1.76 -4.49
C LEU A 73 1.11 -3.25 -4.22
N VAL A 74 1.65 -3.98 -5.20
CA VAL A 74 1.92 -5.42 -5.06
C VAL A 74 2.95 -5.69 -3.96
N ALA A 75 3.99 -4.86 -3.86
CA ALA A 75 5.00 -5.01 -2.82
C ALA A 75 4.44 -4.72 -1.42
N LEU A 76 3.57 -3.72 -1.28
CA LEU A 76 2.90 -3.39 -0.01
C LEU A 76 1.96 -4.50 0.44
N ASP A 77 1.18 -5.07 -0.49
CA ASP A 77 0.28 -6.19 -0.21
C ASP A 77 1.04 -7.42 0.28
N ARG A 78 2.10 -7.82 -0.44
CA ARG A 78 2.99 -8.91 -0.03
C ARG A 78 3.67 -8.66 1.32
N LEU A 79 4.08 -7.42 1.58
CA LEU A 79 4.68 -7.05 2.86
C LEU A 79 3.69 -7.27 4.00
N ARG A 80 2.44 -6.84 3.85
CA ARG A 80 1.38 -7.07 4.84
C ARG A 80 1.12 -8.56 5.04
N GLU A 81 0.95 -9.33 3.97
CA GLU A 81 0.78 -10.78 4.06
C GLU A 81 1.95 -11.46 4.79
N THR A 82 3.18 -11.02 4.50
CA THR A 82 4.38 -11.56 5.16
C THR A 82 4.38 -11.23 6.65
N VAL A 83 4.04 -9.99 7.03
CA VAL A 83 3.94 -9.59 8.45
C VAL A 83 2.85 -10.40 9.16
N ASP A 84 1.67 -10.54 8.56
CA ASP A 84 0.54 -11.29 9.14
C ASP A 84 0.89 -12.77 9.34
N GLN A 85 1.61 -13.39 8.38
CA GLN A 85 2.10 -14.76 8.51
C GLN A 85 3.10 -14.92 9.65
N LEU A 86 3.99 -13.94 9.83
CA LEU A 86 5.00 -13.96 10.88
C LEU A 86 4.38 -13.80 12.28
N ASP A 87 3.31 -13.01 12.39
CA ASP A 87 2.53 -12.85 13.64
C ASP A 87 1.74 -14.11 14.01
N GLN A 88 1.42 -14.97 13.05
CA GLN A 88 0.70 -16.23 13.27
C GLN A 88 1.61 -17.42 13.64
N LEU A 89 2.93 -17.28 13.59
CA LEU A 89 3.85 -18.36 13.93
C LEU A 89 3.89 -18.57 15.46
N PRO A 90 3.69 -19.82 15.95
CA PRO A 90 3.86 -20.10 17.37
C PRO A 90 5.31 -19.83 17.83
N PRO A 91 5.51 -19.46 19.11
CA PRO A 91 6.82 -19.14 19.70
C PRO A 91 7.89 -20.19 19.34
#